data_AF-A0A2D8X3T4-F1
#
_entry.id   AF-A0A2D8X3T4-F1
#
_cell.length_a   1.000
_cell.length_b   1.000
_cell.length_c   1.000
_cell.angle_alpha   90.00
_cell.angle_beta   90.00
_cell.angle_gamma   90.00
#
_symmetry.space_group_name_H-M   'P 1'
#
loop_
_entity.id
_entity.type
_entity.pdbx_description
1 polymer ?
#
loop_
_entity_poly.entity_id
_entity_poly.type
_entity_poly.pdbx_seq_one_letter_code
_entity_poly.pdbx_strand_id
1 'polypeptide(L)'
;MFDRIAKDKLLREGYCVDDEDGTPGLPHLPGFPTDAAGSPPFEAFAHVSKRMLDGYSLLVSSGFRPEAIGMAMLGATVNFYDMLGMRDVLPTILRSMADSIDSDDALH
;
A
#
# COMPACT_ATOMS: atom_id res chain seq x y z
N MET A 1 -0.83 -42.37 14.41
CA MET A 1 0.31 -42.78 13.55
C MET A 1 -0.21 -42.72 12.13
N PHE A 2 0.53 -42.01 11.25
CA PHE A 2 0.08 -41.37 10.00
C PHE A 2 -0.83 -40.14 10.26
N ASP A 3 -0.53 -38.92 9.81
CA ASP A 3 0.23 -38.56 8.62
C ASP A 3 1.13 -37.32 8.85
N ARG A 4 2.43 -37.54 9.01
CA ARG A 4 3.45 -36.46 9.00
C ARG A 4 3.70 -35.92 7.57
N ILE A 5 3.11 -36.55 6.55
CA ILE A 5 3.35 -36.24 5.13
C ILE A 5 2.52 -35.03 4.67
N ALA A 6 1.36 -34.77 5.30
CA ALA A 6 0.55 -33.58 4.98
C ALA A 6 1.18 -32.24 5.41
N LYS A 7 2.02 -32.23 6.48
CA LYS A 7 2.64 -30.98 6.97
C LYS A 7 3.79 -30.48 6.10
N ASP A 8 4.52 -31.37 5.45
CA ASP A 8 5.63 -30.99 4.57
C ASP A 8 5.16 -30.45 3.21
N LYS A 9 3.88 -30.68 2.84
CA LYS A 9 3.33 -30.17 1.58
C LYS A 9 2.78 -28.74 1.69
N LEU A 10 2.38 -28.30 2.88
CA LEU A 10 1.83 -26.97 3.14
C LEU A 10 2.89 -25.89 3.38
N LEU A 11 4.14 -26.26 3.66
CA LEU A 11 5.26 -25.32 3.80
C LEU A 11 5.87 -24.87 2.45
N ARG A 12 5.35 -25.35 1.32
CA ARG A 12 5.88 -25.05 -0.02
C ARG A 12 5.03 -24.04 -0.81
N GLU A 13 3.82 -23.76 -0.36
CA GLU A 13 2.96 -22.72 -0.93
C GLU A 13 2.87 -21.62 0.13
N GLY A 14 3.53 -20.49 -0.15
CA GLY A 14 3.78 -19.38 0.78
C GLY A 14 2.51 -18.66 1.23
N TYR A 15 1.67 -19.34 1.99
CA TYR A 15 0.56 -18.78 2.72
C TYR A 15 1.02 -18.42 4.14
N CYS A 16 1.44 -17.17 4.30
CA CYS A 16 1.43 -16.53 5.61
C CYS A 16 -0.02 -16.18 5.93
N VAL A 17 -0.63 -16.98 6.80
CA VAL A 17 -1.92 -16.79 7.47
C VAL A 17 -1.59 -17.07 8.93
N ASP A 18 -1.78 -16.22 9.93
CA ASP A 18 -2.42 -14.93 10.17
C ASP A 18 -1.69 -14.37 11.41
N ASP A 19 -1.75 -13.06 11.68
CA ASP A 19 -1.85 -12.54 13.07
C ASP A 19 -2.29 -11.06 13.00
N GLU A 20 -3.62 -10.89 13.02
CA GLU A 20 -4.36 -9.94 13.87
C GLU A 20 -3.88 -8.47 13.90
N ASP A 21 -4.12 -7.73 12.83
CA ASP A 21 -4.56 -6.33 12.92
C ASP A 21 -5.11 -5.93 11.55
N GLY A 22 -6.31 -5.35 11.51
CA GLY A 22 -7.05 -4.99 10.29
C GLY A 22 -6.43 -3.83 9.49
N THR A 23 -5.13 -3.87 9.23
CA THR A 23 -4.45 -3.00 8.27
C THR A 23 -4.58 -3.61 6.87
N PRO A 24 -5.21 -2.92 5.90
CA PRO A 24 -5.17 -3.35 4.50
C PRO A 24 -3.70 -3.47 4.09
N GLY A 25 -3.27 -4.68 3.74
CA GLY A 25 -1.97 -4.88 3.14
C GLY A 25 -1.84 -3.97 1.92
N LEU A 26 -0.68 -3.34 1.74
CA LEU A 26 -0.44 -2.55 0.53
C LEU A 26 -0.65 -3.47 -0.68
N PRO A 27 -1.31 -2.98 -1.76
CA PRO A 27 -1.37 -3.74 -3.00
C PRO A 27 0.07 -4.05 -3.44
N HIS A 28 0.31 -5.31 -3.79
CA HIS A 28 1.60 -5.77 -4.26
C HIS A 28 1.95 -5.02 -5.55
N LEU A 29 2.75 -3.97 -5.44
CA LEU A 29 3.19 -3.18 -6.59
C LEU A 29 4.21 -4.00 -7.40
N PRO A 30 3.91 -4.35 -8.67
CA PRO A 30 4.82 -5.10 -9.52
C PRO A 30 6.04 -4.23 -9.83
N GLY A 31 7.22 -4.73 -9.46
CA GLY A 31 8.51 -4.08 -9.72
C GLY A 31 9.28 -3.60 -8.48
N PHE A 32 8.71 -3.71 -7.28
CA PHE A 32 9.50 -3.56 -6.05
C PHE A 32 10.07 -4.91 -5.65
N PRO A 33 11.40 -5.12 -5.71
CA PRO A 33 12.01 -6.37 -5.27
C PRO A 33 11.64 -6.59 -3.80
N THR A 34 10.85 -7.62 -3.54
CA THR A 34 10.50 -8.07 -2.19
C THR A 34 11.60 -8.98 -1.64
N ASP A 35 12.86 -8.67 -1.97
CA ASP A 35 14.01 -9.39 -1.44
C ASP A 35 14.45 -8.67 -0.16
N ALA A 36 14.38 -9.44 0.93
CA ALA A 36 14.62 -9.03 2.29
C ALA A 36 16.03 -8.39 2.49
N ALA A 37 16.16 -7.08 2.24
CA ALA A 37 17.27 -6.23 2.73
C ALA A 37 17.13 -4.72 2.41
N GLY A 38 16.04 -4.23 1.77
CA GLY A 38 16.03 -2.86 1.25
C GLY A 38 14.73 -2.06 1.35
N SER A 39 13.61 -2.71 1.66
CA SER A 39 12.34 -2.00 1.88
C SER A 39 12.27 -1.49 3.33
N PRO A 40 12.08 -0.18 3.55
CA PRO A 40 11.82 0.33 4.89
C PRO A 40 10.59 -0.36 5.51
N PRO A 41 10.64 -0.74 6.79
CA PRO A 41 9.49 -1.37 7.45
C PRO A 41 8.30 -0.41 7.42
N PHE A 42 7.08 -0.95 7.29
CA PHE A 42 5.86 -0.13 7.25
C PHE A 42 5.72 0.77 8.49
N GLU A 43 6.20 0.30 9.64
CA GLU A 43 6.31 1.06 10.89
C GLU A 43 7.07 2.39 10.72
N ALA A 44 8.06 2.45 9.82
CA ALA A 44 8.77 3.69 9.51
C ALA A 44 7.87 4.76 8.87
N PHE A 45 6.75 4.36 8.28
CA PHE A 45 5.75 5.27 7.70
C PHE A 45 4.57 5.57 8.62
N ALA A 46 4.42 4.87 9.75
CA ALA A 46 3.28 5.06 10.66
C ALA A 46 3.16 6.51 11.15
N HIS A 47 4.28 7.18 11.42
CA HIS A 47 4.28 8.59 11.79
C HIS A 47 3.89 9.53 10.64
N VAL A 48 4.26 9.17 9.41
CA VAL A 48 3.95 9.95 8.21
C VAL A 48 2.47 9.82 7.86
N SER A 49 1.94 8.60 7.87
CA SER A 49 0.52 8.33 7.59
C SER A 49 -0.39 8.98 8.62
N LYS A 50 -0.05 8.91 9.92
CA LYS A 50 -0.79 9.59 10.98
C LYS A 50 -0.86 11.10 10.75
N ARG A 51 0.26 11.75 10.45
CA ARG A 51 0.29 13.20 10.17
C ARG A 51 -0.51 13.57 8.91
N MET A 52 -0.51 12.72 7.89
CA MET A 52 -1.36 12.93 6.70
C MET A 52 -2.85 12.84 7.06
N LEU A 53 -3.26 11.86 7.86
CA LEU A 53 -4.65 11.69 8.32
C LEU A 53 -5.10 12.86 9.21
N ASP A 54 -4.24 13.33 10.12
CA ASP A 54 -4.52 14.51 10.95
C ASP A 54 -4.72 15.75 10.07
N GLY A 55 -3.86 15.95 9.06
CA GLY A 55 -3.97 17.04 8.09
C GLY A 55 -5.23 16.95 7.23
N TYR A 56 -5.58 15.76 6.74
CA TYR A 56 -6.82 15.51 6.03
C TYR A 56 -8.05 15.87 6.88
N SER A 57 -8.08 15.41 8.14
CA SER A 57 -9.17 15.69 9.08
C SER A 57 -9.33 17.20 9.34
N LEU A 58 -8.22 17.92 9.45
CA LEU A 58 -8.22 19.38 9.60
C LEU A 58 -8.82 20.07 8.36
N LEU A 59 -8.48 19.63 7.15
CA LEU A 59 -9.01 20.20 5.92
C LEU A 59 -10.52 19.92 5.76
N VAL A 60 -10.97 18.70 6.07
CA VAL A 60 -12.40 18.36 6.06
C VAL A 60 -13.18 19.21 7.06
N SER A 61 -12.68 19.33 8.31
CA SER A 61 -13.32 20.17 9.33
C SER A 61 -13.32 21.65 8.99
N SER A 62 -12.42 22.10 8.11
CA SER A 62 -12.40 23.46 7.57
C SER A 62 -13.37 23.67 6.39
N GLY A 63 -14.12 22.64 5.99
CA GLY A 63 -15.15 22.71 4.95
C GLY A 63 -14.67 22.39 3.52
N PHE A 64 -13.43 21.90 3.35
CA PHE A 64 -12.96 21.45 2.04
C PHE A 64 -13.57 20.11 1.66
N ARG A 65 -13.92 19.95 0.38
CA ARG A 65 -14.48 18.70 -0.15
C ARG A 65 -13.44 17.59 -0.15
N PRO A 66 -13.77 16.37 0.33
CA PRO A 66 -12.85 15.22 0.34
C PRO A 66 -12.17 14.96 -1.00
N GLU A 67 -12.91 15.02 -2.11
CA GLU A 67 -12.40 14.76 -3.46
C GLU A 67 -11.36 15.80 -3.88
N ALA A 68 -11.57 17.07 -3.51
CA ALA A 68 -10.63 18.15 -3.79
C ALA A 68 -9.34 17.99 -2.98
N ILE A 69 -9.44 17.55 -1.73
CA ILE A 69 -8.29 17.24 -0.88
C ILE A 69 -7.50 16.07 -1.47
N GLY A 70 -8.17 14.98 -1.84
CA GLY A 70 -7.54 13.82 -2.47
C GLY A 70 -6.78 14.18 -3.75
N MET A 71 -7.38 14.99 -4.62
CA MET A 71 -6.72 15.48 -5.84
C MET A 71 -5.49 16.35 -5.53
N ALA A 72 -5.58 17.22 -4.52
CA ALA A 72 -4.43 18.05 -4.10
C ALA A 72 -3.29 17.19 -3.53
N MET A 73 -3.63 16.19 -2.71
CA MET A 73 -2.65 15.23 -2.16
C MET A 73 -1.98 14.42 -3.27
N LEU A 74 -2.75 13.94 -4.26
CA LEU A 74 -2.20 13.24 -5.41
C LEU A 74 -1.27 14.14 -6.25
N GLY A 75 -1.69 15.40 -6.48
CA GLY A 75 -0.85 16.38 -7.16
C GLY A 75 0.47 16.66 -6.42
N ALA A 76 0.42 16.75 -5.08
CA ALA A 76 1.62 16.89 -4.26
C ALA A 76 2.53 15.66 -4.37
N THR A 77 1.96 14.45 -4.36
CA THR A 77 2.69 13.20 -4.57
C THR A 77 3.40 13.19 -5.93
N VAL A 78 2.71 13.54 -7.02
CA VAL A 78 3.32 13.65 -8.36
C VAL A 78 4.52 14.61 -8.33
N ASN A 79 4.39 15.74 -7.64
CA ASN A 79 5.49 16.70 -7.49
C ASN A 79 6.68 16.14 -6.70
N PHE A 80 6.44 15.34 -5.64
CA PHE A 80 7.52 14.66 -4.92
C PHE A 80 8.30 13.68 -5.81
N TYR A 81 7.62 12.91 -6.66
CA TYR A 81 8.28 11.99 -7.58
C TYR A 81 9.15 12.72 -8.61
N ASP A 82 8.73 13.89 -9.08
CA ASP A 82 9.55 14.74 -9.95
C ASP A 82 10.82 15.24 -9.23
N MET A 83 10.66 15.80 -8.02
CA MET A 83 11.77 16.31 -7.21
C MET A 83 12.77 15.22 -6.79
N LEU A 84 12.32 13.99 -6.62
CA LEU A 84 13.16 12.84 -6.26
C LEU A 84 13.75 12.12 -7.48
N GLY A 85 13.50 12.60 -8.71
CA GLY A 85 14.01 11.97 -9.94
C GLY A 85 13.39 10.61 -10.23
N MET A 86 12.19 10.33 -9.72
CA MET A 86 11.46 9.06 -9.88
C MET A 86 10.25 9.16 -10.82
N ARG A 87 10.14 10.26 -11.58
CA ARG A 87 8.99 10.52 -12.47
C ARG A 87 8.71 9.39 -13.45
N ASP A 88 9.75 8.73 -13.94
CA ASP A 88 9.64 7.68 -14.97
C ASP A 88 8.94 6.41 -14.44
N VAL A 89 9.00 6.17 -13.12
CA VAL A 89 8.40 4.98 -12.47
C VAL A 89 6.94 5.24 -12.06
N LEU A 90 6.57 6.52 -11.90
CA LEU A 90 5.26 6.91 -11.39
C LEU A 90 4.06 6.36 -12.19
N PRO A 91 4.04 6.37 -13.54
CA PRO A 91 2.92 5.81 -14.31
C PRO A 91 2.68 4.32 -14.05
N THR A 92 3.76 3.55 -13.83
CA THR A 92 3.68 2.12 -13.53
C THR A 92 3.07 1.89 -12.15
N ILE A 93 3.50 2.67 -11.15
CA ILE A 93 2.96 2.60 -9.79
C ILE A 93 1.46 2.95 -9.79
N LEU A 94 1.08 4.05 -10.43
CA LEU A 94 -0.32 4.48 -10.48
C LEU A 94 -1.22 3.48 -11.20
N ARG A 95 -0.74 2.87 -12.29
CA ARG A 95 -1.48 1.81 -12.99
C ARG A 95 -1.69 0.60 -12.08
N SER A 96 -0.64 0.13 -11.42
CA SER A 96 -0.79 -0.98 -10.48
C SER A 96 -1.75 -0.69 -9.34
N MET A 97 -1.76 0.55 -8.82
CA MET A 97 -2.71 0.95 -7.78
C MET A 97 -4.14 0.93 -8.31
N ALA A 98 -4.39 1.47 -9.50
CA ALA A 98 -5.70 1.41 -10.14
C ALA A 98 -6.16 -0.04 -10.35
N ASP A 99 -5.29 -0.88 -10.90
CA ASP A 99 -5.57 -2.30 -11.14
C ASP A 99 -5.91 -3.05 -9.83
N SER A 100 -5.26 -2.69 -8.71
CA SER A 100 -5.57 -3.31 -7.41
C SER A 100 -6.92 -2.88 -6.83
N ILE A 101 -7.29 -1.61 -6.99
CA ILE A 101 -8.58 -1.09 -6.50
C ILE A 101 -9.74 -1.75 -7.28
N ASP A 102 -9.60 -1.84 -8.60
CA ASP A 102 -10.60 -2.50 -9.46
C ASP A 102 -10.75 -4.00 -9.12
N SER A 103 -9.66 -4.64 -8.66
CA SER A 103 -9.67 -6.05 -8.27
C SER A 103 -10.37 -6.30 -6.94
N ASP A 104 -10.23 -5.39 -5.97
CA ASP A 104 -10.90 -5.48 -4.67
C ASP A 104 -12.41 -5.20 -4.80
N ASP A 105 -12.82 -4.26 -5.65
CA ASP A 105 -14.23 -3.99 -5.94
C ASP A 105 -14.93 -5.17 -6.63
N ALA A 106 -14.19 -6.03 -7.34
CA ALA A 106 -14.74 -7.22 -8.00
C ALA A 106 -15.04 -8.39 -7.02
N LEU A 107 -14.56 -8.31 -5.77
CA LEU A 107 -14.76 -9.33 -4.73
C LEU A 107 -15.93 -9.02 -3.78
N HIS A 108 -16.58 -7.87 -3.94
CA HIS A 108 -17.74 -7.42 -3.16
C HIS A 108 -19.03 -7.39 -3.97
#